data_AF-A0A661E136-F1
#
_entry.id   AF-A0A661E136-F1
#
_cell.length_a   1.000
_cell.length_b   1.000
_cell.length_c   1.000
_cell.angle_alpha   90.00
_cell.angle_beta   90.00
_cell.angle_gamma   90.00
#
_symmetry.space_group_name_H-M   'P 1'
#
loop_
_entity.id
_entity.type
_entity.pdbx_description
1 polymer ?
#
loop_
_entity_poly.entity_id
_entity_poly.type
_entity_poly.pdbx_seq_one_letter_code
_entity_poly.pdbx_strand_id
1 'polypeptide(L)'
;MNPDRVRTTVVNQITAIPRDDWNCVSGTGHPFLRHEFLSALETQGCVGEAHGWWPQHIAAYDDADTLVGIAPLYLKDNSYGEFVFDWAWAEAYQRAG
;
A
#
# COMPACT_ATOMS: atom_id res chain seq x y z
N MET A 1 20.44 12.84 21.93
CA MET A 1 19.46 12.30 20.97
C MET A 1 20.00 12.65 19.60
N ASN A 2 20.35 11.67 18.76
CA ASN A 2 20.95 11.94 17.46
C ASN A 2 19.82 12.01 16.42
N PRO A 3 19.42 13.19 15.93
CA PRO A 3 18.31 13.33 14.99
C PRO A 3 18.56 12.63 13.64
N ASP A 4 19.78 12.15 13.39
CA ASP A 4 20.18 11.54 12.12
C ASP A 4 19.92 10.03 12.02
N ARG A 5 19.54 9.35 13.11
CA ARG A 5 19.34 7.89 13.07
C ARG A 5 17.86 7.52 12.98
N VAL A 6 17.46 7.12 11.78
CA VAL A 6 16.13 6.58 11.49
C VAL A 6 16.26 5.11 11.12
N ARG A 7 15.42 4.27 11.74
CA ARG A 7 15.25 2.86 11.35
C ARG A 7 14.01 2.73 10.48
N THR A 8 14.16 2.14 9.29
CA THR A 8 13.04 1.84 8.40
C THR A 8 12.67 0.37 8.47
N THR A 9 11.37 0.08 8.43
CA THR A 9 10.84 -1.28 8.28
C THR A 9 9.77 -1.31 7.19
N VAL A 10 9.63 -2.46 6.55
CA VAL A 10 8.49 -2.74 5.67
C VAL A 10 7.39 -3.38 6.51
N VAL A 11 6.16 -2.94 6.28
CA VAL A 11 4.97 -3.38 6.98
C VAL A 11 3.96 -3.86 5.94
N ASN A 12 3.57 -5.12 6.05
CA ASN A 12 2.80 -5.80 4.99
C ASN A 12 1.28 -5.55 5.08
N GLN A 13 0.83 -4.82 6.09
CA GLN A 13 -0.57 -4.49 6.35
C GLN A 13 -0.64 -3.20 7.16
N ILE A 14 -1.52 -2.27 6.81
CA ILE A 14 -1.59 -0.99 7.52
C ILE A 14 -2.05 -1.13 8.97
N THR A 15 -2.81 -2.19 9.28
CA THR A 15 -3.32 -2.47 10.63
C THR A 15 -2.24 -2.81 11.65
N ALA A 16 -1.02 -3.12 11.19
CA ALA A 16 0.14 -3.33 12.08
C ALA A 16 0.71 -2.02 12.64
N ILE A 17 0.30 -0.86 12.11
CA ILE A 17 0.63 0.46 12.66
C ILE A 17 -0.64 1.03 13.31
N PRO A 18 -0.56 1.55 14.55
CA PRO A 18 -1.70 2.22 15.18
C PRO A 18 -2.22 3.37 14.32
N ARG A 19 -3.54 3.45 14.17
CA ARG A 19 -4.22 4.48 13.38
C ARG A 19 -3.76 5.89 13.75
N ASP A 20 -3.69 6.16 15.04
CA ASP A 20 -3.43 7.51 15.55
C ASP A 20 -1.97 7.91 15.28
N ASP A 21 -1.02 6.97 15.36
CA ASP A 21 0.39 7.19 14.99
C ASP A 21 0.53 7.47 13.49
N TRP A 22 -0.13 6.65 12.66
CA TRP A 22 -0.14 6.84 11.21
C TRP A 22 -0.72 8.21 10.82
N ASN A 23 -1.89 8.56 11.37
CA ASN A 23 -2.57 9.82 11.08
C ASN A 23 -1.83 11.03 11.66
N CYS A 24 -1.05 10.87 12.72
CA CYS A 24 -0.16 11.91 13.24
C CYS A 24 0.93 12.27 12.21
N VAL A 25 1.57 11.26 11.60
CA VAL A 25 2.66 11.46 10.62
C VAL A 25 2.15 11.86 9.24
N SER A 26 1.11 11.19 8.74
CA SER A 26 0.52 11.45 7.41
C SER A 26 -0.33 12.72 7.36
N GLY A 27 -0.81 13.18 8.52
CA GLY A 27 -1.85 14.21 8.61
C GLY A 27 -3.22 13.71 8.12
N THR A 28 -4.25 14.52 8.33
CA THR A 28 -5.64 14.15 8.00
C THR A 28 -6.22 14.91 6.81
N GLY A 29 -5.44 15.80 6.19
CA GLY A 29 -5.87 16.64 5.07
C GLY A 29 -5.98 15.90 3.73
N HIS A 30 -5.32 14.75 3.57
CA HIS A 30 -5.36 13.94 2.36
C HIS A 30 -6.12 12.63 2.63
N PRO A 31 -7.37 12.49 2.15
CA PRO A 31 -8.22 11.36 2.53
C PRO A 31 -7.64 10.01 2.10
N PHE A 32 -6.89 9.95 0.99
CA PHE A 32 -6.28 8.72 0.48
C PHE A 32 -5.01 8.29 1.19
N LEU A 33 -4.46 9.16 2.07
CA LEU A 33 -3.34 8.81 2.94
C LEU A 33 -3.81 8.45 4.36
N ARG A 34 -5.10 8.63 4.67
CA ARG A 34 -5.65 8.30 5.97
C ARG A 34 -5.62 6.81 6.21
N HIS A 35 -5.29 6.45 7.45
CA HIS A 35 -5.27 5.05 7.88
C HIS A 35 -6.58 4.33 7.58
N GLU A 36 -7.72 5.00 7.82
CA GLU A 36 -9.04 4.39 7.64
C GLU A 36 -9.33 4.03 6.17
N PHE A 37 -8.85 4.85 5.23
CA PHE A 37 -9.05 4.60 3.80
C PHE A 37 -8.21 3.41 3.32
N LEU A 38 -6.93 3.41 3.65
CA LEU A 38 -6.01 2.34 3.26
C LEU A 38 -6.38 1.01 3.95
N SER A 39 -6.79 1.07 5.22
CA SER A 39 -7.31 -0.10 5.95
C SER A 39 -8.58 -0.64 5.29
N ALA A 40 -9.48 0.22 4.83
CA ALA A 40 -10.65 -0.21 4.06
C ALA A 40 -10.25 -0.88 2.75
N LEU A 41 -9.28 -0.35 1.99
CA LEU A 41 -8.79 -1.00 0.76
C LEU A 41 -8.29 -2.43 1.03
N GLU A 42 -7.51 -2.60 2.08
CA GLU A 42 -6.91 -3.89 2.44
C GLU A 42 -7.94 -4.88 2.99
N THR A 43 -8.77 -4.44 3.93
CA THR A 43 -9.73 -5.32 4.61
C THR A 43 -10.95 -5.67 3.77
N GLN A 44 -11.32 -4.81 2.79
CA GLN A 44 -12.42 -5.08 1.87
C GLN A 44 -11.96 -5.78 0.58
N GLY A 45 -10.68 -6.17 0.49
CA GLY A 45 -10.14 -6.91 -0.65
C GLY A 45 -10.06 -6.11 -1.95
N CYS A 46 -10.07 -4.76 -1.87
CA CYS A 46 -9.80 -3.91 -3.03
C CYS A 46 -8.34 -4.02 -3.49
N VAL A 47 -7.46 -4.44 -2.57
CA VAL A 47 -6.07 -4.84 -2.81
C VAL A 47 -5.83 -6.21 -2.17
N GLY A 48 -4.69 -6.83 -2.46
CA GLY A 48 -4.30 -8.16 -2.00
C GLY A 48 -4.16 -9.14 -3.16
N GLU A 49 -4.06 -10.43 -2.81
CA GLU A 49 -3.79 -11.54 -3.72
C GLU A 49 -4.72 -11.56 -4.94
N ALA A 50 -6.03 -11.35 -4.71
CA ALA A 50 -7.04 -11.39 -5.76
C ALA A 50 -6.81 -10.39 -6.90
N HIS A 51 -6.08 -9.31 -6.64
CA HIS A 51 -5.75 -8.26 -7.61
C HIS A 51 -4.25 -8.12 -7.85
N GLY A 52 -3.41 -8.89 -7.15
CA GLY A 52 -1.95 -8.83 -7.20
C GLY A 52 -1.35 -7.50 -6.73
N TRP A 53 -2.05 -6.80 -5.84
CA TRP A 53 -1.57 -5.57 -5.20
C TRP A 53 -1.30 -5.84 -3.73
N TRP A 54 -0.05 -6.11 -3.38
CA TRP A 54 0.34 -6.49 -2.03
C TRP A 54 0.75 -5.28 -1.21
N PRO A 55 0.16 -5.03 -0.03
CA PRO A 55 0.58 -3.91 0.81
C PRO A 55 2.02 -4.11 1.28
N GLN A 56 2.84 -3.07 1.17
CA GLN A 56 4.27 -3.06 1.49
C GLN A 56 4.69 -1.68 2.03
N HIS A 57 3.95 -1.13 2.99
CA HIS A 57 4.20 0.21 3.51
C HIS A 57 5.58 0.31 4.16
N ILE A 58 6.27 1.43 3.98
CA ILE A 58 7.49 1.72 4.73
C ILE A 58 7.11 2.58 5.94
N ALA A 59 7.61 2.19 7.10
CA ALA A 59 7.51 2.95 8.34
C ALA A 59 8.92 3.29 8.86
N ALA A 60 9.12 4.53 9.25
CA ALA A 60 10.37 5.06 9.74
C ALA A 60 10.23 5.45 11.21
N TYR A 61 11.13 4.97 12.06
CA TYR A 61 11.13 5.16 13.50
C TYR A 61 12.43 5.84 13.96
N ASP A 62 12.32 6.72 14.94
CA ASP A 62 13.47 7.31 15.61
C ASP A 62 14.07 6.38 16.69
N ASP A 63 15.10 6.86 17.40
CA ASP A 63 15.74 6.12 18.48
C ASP A 63 14.83 5.88 19.70
N ALA A 64 13.74 6.62 19.84
CA ALA A 64 12.74 6.46 20.89
C ALA A 64 11.58 5.53 20.48
N ASP A 65 11.71 4.86 19.34
CA ASP A 65 10.68 4.00 18.74
C ASP A 65 9.40 4.76 18.33
N THR A 66 9.50 6.08 18.15
CA THR A 66 8.39 6.90 17.68
C THR A 66 8.33 6.87 16.16
N LEU A 67 7.14 6.69 15.61
CA LEU A 67 6.92 6.76 14.17
C LEU A 67 7.13 8.21 13.69
N VAL A 68 8.07 8.42 12.78
CA VAL A 68 8.46 9.75 12.26
C VAL A 68 8.30 9.89 10.76
N GLY A 69 8.05 8.79 10.05
CA GLY A 69 7.85 8.80 8.60
C GLY A 69 7.07 7.58 8.12
N ILE A 70 6.28 7.79 7.07
CA ILE A 70 5.52 6.72 6.41
C ILE A 70 5.57 6.90 4.89
N ALA A 71 5.60 5.80 4.15
CA ALA A 71 5.36 5.77 2.72
C ALA A 71 4.41 4.60 2.40
N PRO A 72 3.14 4.87 2.02
CA PRO A 72 2.22 3.82 1.65
C PRO A 72 2.60 3.27 0.27
N LEU A 73 2.90 1.98 0.18
CA LEU A 73 3.28 1.32 -1.06
C LEU A 73 2.49 0.03 -1.24
N TYR A 74 2.24 -0.32 -2.49
CA TYR A 74 1.69 -1.60 -2.89
C TYR A 74 2.61 -2.21 -3.96
N LEU A 75 3.11 -3.42 -3.71
CA LEU A 75 3.84 -4.21 -4.68
C LEU A 75 2.84 -4.84 -5.66
N LYS A 76 3.04 -4.57 -6.95
CA LYS A 76 2.28 -5.22 -8.00
C LYS A 76 3.03 -6.43 -8.53
N ASP A 77 2.40 -7.60 -8.57
CA ASP A 77 3.03 -8.85 -9.03
C ASP A 77 2.48 -9.40 -10.35
N ASN A 78 1.54 -8.68 -10.97
CA ASN A 78 0.94 -9.04 -12.25
C ASN A 78 0.72 -7.81 -13.16
N SER A 79 0.43 -8.05 -14.43
CA SER A 79 0.15 -7.00 -15.41
C SER A 79 -1.34 -6.74 -15.65
N TYR A 80 -2.22 -7.28 -14.80
CA TYR A 80 -3.66 -7.05 -14.91
C TYR A 80 -3.93 -5.53 -14.87
N GLY A 81 -4.66 -5.03 -15.86
CA GLY A 81 -4.98 -3.59 -16.02
C GLY A 81 -3.89 -2.71 -16.64
N GLU A 82 -2.65 -3.21 -16.87
CA GLU A 82 -1.60 -2.43 -17.56
C GLU A 82 -1.71 -2.50 -19.08
N PHE A 83 -2.23 -3.61 -19.61
CA PHE A 83 -2.43 -3.83 -21.03
C PHE A 83 -3.92 -3.91 -21.34
N VAL A 84 -4.62 -2.79 -21.22
CA VAL A 84 -6.06 -2.65 -21.60
C VAL A 84 -6.31 -3.14 -23.04
N PHE A 85 -5.27 -3.24 -23.87
CA PHE A 85 -5.33 -3.72 -25.26
C PHE A 85 -5.17 -5.24 -25.46
N ASP A 86 -4.78 -6.02 -24.45
CA ASP A 86 -4.55 -7.47 -24.62
C ASP A 86 -5.83 -8.31 -24.51
N TRP A 87 -6.85 -7.78 -23.82
CA TRP A 87 -8.17 -8.44 -23.74
C TRP A 87 -8.78 -8.63 -25.13
N ALA A 88 -8.61 -7.66 -26.03
CA ALA A 88 -9.12 -7.75 -27.41
C ALA A 88 -8.43 -8.86 -28.21
N TRP A 89 -7.13 -9.10 -28.00
CA TRP A 89 -6.39 -10.17 -28.69
C TRP A 89 -6.70 -11.55 -28.13
N ALA A 90 -6.82 -11.67 -26.80
CA ALA A 90 -7.24 -12.92 -26.16
C ALA A 90 -8.67 -13.31 -26.57
N GLU A 91 -9.59 -12.34 -26.61
CA GLU A 91 -10.98 -12.58 -27.04
C GLU A 91 -11.08 -12.91 -28.55
N ALA A 92 -10.24 -12.30 -29.40
CA ALA A 92 -10.20 -12.62 -30.83
C ALA A 92 -9.70 -14.04 -31.10
N TYR A 93 -8.67 -14.50 -30.38
CA TYR A 93 -8.19 -15.89 -30.49
C TYR A 93 -9.24 -16.91 -30.01
N GLN A 94 -10.01 -16.57 -28.98
CA GLN A 94 -11.05 -17.45 -28.45
C GLN A 94 -12.30 -17.53 -29.35
N ARG A 95 -12.56 -16.49 -30.16
CA ARG A 95 -13.65 -16.45 -31.16
C ARG A 95 -13.28 -17.01 -32.53
N ALA A 96 -11.99 -17.14 -32.83
CA ALA A 96 -11.49 -17.73 -34.07
C ALA A 96 -11.29 -19.26 -33.99
N GLY A 97 -11.79 -19.89 -32.93
CA GLY A 97 -11.96 -21.34 -32.82
C GLY A 97 -13.20 -21.82 -33.55
#